data_AF-A0A0D7ADZ0-F1
#
_entry.id   AF-A0A0D7ADZ0-F1
#
_cell.length_a   1.000
_cell.length_b   1.000
_cell.length_c   1.000
_cell.angle_alpha   90.00
_cell.angle_beta   90.00
_cell.angle_gamma   90.00
#
_symmetry.space_group_name_H-M   'P 1'
#
loop_
_entity.id
_entity.type
_entity.pdbx_description
1 polymer ?
#
loop_
_entity_poly.entity_id
_entity_poly.type
_entity_poly.pdbx_seq_one_letter_code
_entity_poly.pdbx_strand_id
1 'polypeptide(L)'
;MSDFPKITIDISGCLFDSTKECSEMFDGMRDWFAERGYILYTFVNNEVSFPTLEADTLTMEPSDIAQSPFLYAYVGGNEFAGYPTVRQLRLLCQHRVVLAQDRRGAHVAIKLMKKGSDEYRIAQFLFEKRDITSSHCIIPVLEIKDCEDHAFMVMPRYIYSHQSVNETPSVNETNGFTTP
;
A
#
# COMPACT_ATOMS: atom_id res chain seq x y z
N MET A 1 5.60 -0.52 29.73
CA MET A 1 5.53 0.73 28.94
C MET A 1 6.29 0.46 27.67
N SER A 2 5.62 0.49 26.51
CA SER A 2 6.31 0.29 25.23
C SER A 2 7.10 1.55 24.92
N ASP A 3 8.42 1.42 24.74
CA ASP A 3 9.23 2.52 24.23
C ASP A 3 8.76 2.85 22.81
N PHE A 4 8.34 4.10 22.59
CA PHE A 4 7.99 4.55 21.26
C PHE A 4 9.28 4.81 20.46
N PRO A 5 9.30 4.46 19.17
CA PRO A 5 10.39 4.86 18.29
C PRO A 5 10.35 6.37 18.17
N LYS A 6 11.46 7.01 18.55
CA LYS A 6 11.59 8.46 18.50
C LYS A 6 11.64 8.91 17.04
N ILE A 7 10.59 9.57 16.57
CA ILE A 7 10.55 10.15 15.23
C ILE A 7 11.25 11.51 15.31
N THR A 8 12.47 11.61 14.77
CA THR A 8 13.31 12.81 14.85
C THR A 8 13.17 13.76 13.67
N ILE A 9 12.36 13.40 12.68
CA ILE A 9 12.26 14.11 11.40
C ILE A 9 11.14 15.15 11.48
N ASP A 10 11.44 16.40 11.11
CA ASP A 10 10.44 17.44 11.04
C ASP A 10 9.55 17.26 9.79
N ILE A 11 8.38 16.68 10.00
CA ILE A 11 7.39 16.46 8.94
C ILE A 11 6.46 17.67 8.71
N SER A 12 6.71 18.81 9.37
CA SER A 12 5.78 19.96 9.35
C SER A 12 5.82 20.81 8.08
N GLY A 13 6.77 20.57 7.17
CA GLY A 13 6.85 21.32 5.91
C GLY A 13 7.58 20.64 4.74
N CYS A 14 8.23 19.50 4.94
CA CYS A 14 9.09 18.91 3.92
C CYS A 14 8.59 17.54 3.43
N LEU A 15 8.65 17.36 2.11
CA LEU A 15 8.87 16.05 1.51
C LEU A 15 10.17 15.50 2.13
N PHE A 16 10.31 14.19 2.29
CA PHE A 16 11.63 13.65 2.61
C PHE A 16 12.66 14.14 1.59
N ASP A 17 13.81 14.67 2.06
CA ASP A 17 14.86 15.23 1.20
C ASP A 17 15.45 14.15 0.28
N SER A 18 15.35 12.88 0.71
CA SER A 18 15.65 11.73 -0.13
C SER A 18 14.82 10.49 0.23
N THR A 19 14.73 9.54 -0.71
CA THR A 19 14.19 8.20 -0.42
C THR A 19 14.94 7.45 0.66
N LYS A 20 16.22 7.79 0.86
CA LYS A 20 17.10 7.14 1.81
C LYS A 20 16.66 7.42 3.25
N GLU A 21 16.41 8.67 3.60
CA GLU A 21 15.95 9.06 4.95
C GLU A 21 14.60 8.43 5.29
N CYS A 22 13.67 8.41 4.34
CA CYS A 22 12.38 7.74 4.52
C CYS A 22 12.56 6.23 4.73
N SER A 23 13.41 5.58 3.92
CA SER A 23 13.71 4.16 4.06
C SER A 23 14.32 3.87 5.42
N GLU A 24 15.39 4.59 5.80
CA GLU A 24 16.11 4.39 7.06
C GLU A 24 15.20 4.59 8.27
N MET A 25 14.31 5.59 8.24
CA MET A 25 13.31 5.80 9.29
C MET A 25 12.36 4.60 9.42
N PHE A 26 11.74 4.16 8.31
CA PHE A 26 10.80 3.03 8.37
C PHE A 26 11.51 1.70 8.68
N ASP A 27 12.74 1.51 8.20
CA ASP A 27 13.57 0.36 8.51
C ASP A 27 13.90 0.30 10.01
N GLY A 28 14.21 1.44 10.63
CA GLY A 28 14.40 1.55 12.08
C GLY A 28 13.13 1.30 12.91
N MET A 29 11.95 1.30 12.29
CA MET A 29 10.66 1.07 12.95
C MET A 29 10.09 -0.33 12.71
N ARG A 30 10.82 -1.22 12.03
CA ARG A 30 10.34 -2.57 11.64
C ARG A 30 9.77 -3.36 12.81
N ASP A 31 10.51 -3.45 13.92
CA ASP A 31 10.08 -4.22 15.09
C ASP A 31 8.80 -3.64 15.70
N TRP A 32 8.71 -2.31 15.76
CA TRP A 32 7.51 -1.63 16.26
C TRP A 32 6.27 -1.96 15.43
N PHE A 33 6.41 -2.01 14.10
CA PHE A 33 5.34 -2.43 13.19
C PHE A 33 5.03 -3.93 13.30
N ALA A 34 6.05 -4.78 13.41
CA ALA A 34 5.89 -6.24 13.52
C ALA A 34 5.11 -6.63 14.78
N GLU A 35 5.42 -6.02 15.92
CA GLU A 35 4.66 -6.18 17.18
C GLU A 35 3.17 -5.85 16.99
N ARG A 36 2.88 -4.87 16.14
CA ARG A 36 1.53 -4.39 15.83
C ARG A 36 0.86 -5.14 14.68
N GLY A 37 1.54 -6.15 14.12
CA GLY A 37 1.00 -7.04 13.12
C GLY A 37 1.21 -6.59 11.68
N TYR A 38 2.21 -5.75 11.43
CA TYR A 38 2.57 -5.29 10.10
C TYR A 38 3.99 -5.73 9.73
N ILE A 39 4.12 -6.36 8.57
CA ILE A 39 5.39 -6.74 7.96
C ILE A 39 5.73 -5.67 6.93
N LEU A 40 6.66 -4.76 7.28
CA LEU A 40 7.11 -3.73 6.35
C LEU A 40 7.95 -4.35 5.23
N TYR A 41 7.79 -3.82 4.03
CA TYR A 41 8.57 -4.26 2.88
C TYR A 41 9.97 -3.64 2.90
N THR A 42 11.00 -4.43 2.56
CA THR A 42 12.38 -3.95 2.45
C THR A 42 12.67 -3.41 1.07
N PHE A 43 13.43 -2.32 1.04
CA PHE A 43 14.02 -1.79 -0.18
C PHE A 43 15.38 -2.46 -0.37
N VAL A 44 15.48 -3.38 -1.33
CA VAL A 44 16.77 -3.96 -1.68
C VAL A 44 17.29 -3.25 -2.91
N ASN A 45 18.33 -2.44 -2.69
CA ASN A 45 19.02 -1.74 -3.76
C ASN A 45 20.07 -2.70 -4.33
N ASN A 46 19.68 -3.49 -5.33
CA ASN A 46 20.63 -4.35 -6.03
C ASN A 46 21.53 -3.49 -6.92
N GLU A 47 22.85 -3.55 -6.74
CA GLU A 47 23.82 -2.74 -7.52
C GLU A 47 23.72 -2.94 -9.05
N VAL A 48 23.06 -4.02 -9.48
CA VAL A 48 22.94 -4.46 -10.87
C VAL A 48 21.55 -4.16 -11.46
N SER A 49 20.56 -3.76 -10.66
CA SER A 49 19.17 -3.60 -11.12
C SER A 49 18.33 -2.61 -10.29
N PHE A 50 17.18 -2.23 -10.84
CA PHE A 50 16.15 -1.41 -10.18
C PHE A 50 15.87 -1.87 -8.74
N PRO A 51 15.70 -0.97 -7.74
CA PRO A 51 15.38 -1.37 -6.38
C PRO A 51 14.15 -2.28 -6.38
N THR A 52 14.34 -3.45 -5.79
CA THR A 52 13.32 -4.47 -5.70
C THR A 52 12.74 -4.42 -4.30
N LEU A 53 11.44 -4.66 -4.23
CA LEU A 53 10.75 -4.76 -2.97
C LEU A 53 10.82 -6.21 -2.51
N GLU A 54 11.57 -6.46 -1.45
CA GLU A 54 11.61 -7.78 -0.83
C GLU A 54 10.66 -7.81 0.37
N ALA A 55 9.92 -8.89 0.48
CA ALA A 55 9.07 -9.15 1.62
C ALA A 55 8.86 -10.65 1.74
N ASP A 56 9.02 -11.18 2.95
CA ASP A 56 8.46 -12.48 3.31
C ASP A 56 6.93 -12.32 3.32
N THR A 57 6.35 -12.39 2.12
CA THR A 57 4.92 -12.19 1.94
C THR A 57 4.15 -13.39 2.48
N LEU A 58 3.16 -13.12 3.32
CA LEU A 58 2.18 -14.11 3.72
C LEU A 58 1.23 -14.35 2.54
N THR A 59 1.01 -15.62 2.20
CA THR A 59 -0.04 -15.99 1.27
C THR A 59 -1.40 -15.87 1.95
N MET A 60 -2.37 -15.26 1.27
CA MET A 60 -3.76 -15.25 1.74
C MET A 60 -4.51 -16.47 1.25
N GLU A 61 -5.39 -17.01 2.09
CA GLU A 61 -6.30 -18.06 1.68
C GLU A 61 -7.30 -17.54 0.62
N PRO A 62 -7.65 -18.34 -0.41
CA PRO A 62 -8.57 -17.92 -1.47
C PRO A 62 -9.94 -17.43 -0.95
N SER A 63 -10.42 -18.00 0.16
CA SER A 63 -11.68 -17.58 0.79
C SER A 63 -11.61 -16.17 1.37
N ASP A 64 -10.46 -15.76 1.92
CA ASP A 64 -10.28 -14.41 2.44
C ASP A 64 -10.12 -13.39 1.31
N ILE A 65 -9.50 -13.77 0.19
CA ILE A 65 -9.41 -12.94 -1.02
C ILE A 65 -10.82 -12.62 -1.55
N ALA A 66 -11.69 -13.64 -1.66
CA ALA A 66 -13.05 -13.48 -2.14
C ALA A 66 -13.94 -12.62 -1.23
N GLN A 67 -13.57 -12.46 0.04
CA GLN A 67 -14.30 -11.67 1.04
C GLN A 67 -13.77 -10.25 1.21
N SER A 68 -12.73 -9.86 0.47
CA SER A 68 -12.19 -8.49 0.57
C SER A 68 -13.26 -7.46 0.18
N PRO A 69 -13.65 -6.53 1.07
CA PRO A 69 -14.60 -5.48 0.74
C PRO A 69 -14.00 -4.38 -0.15
N PHE A 70 -12.69 -4.47 -0.43
CA PHE A 70 -11.92 -3.45 -1.15
C PHE A 70 -11.65 -3.91 -2.58
N LEU A 71 -12.59 -3.63 -3.47
CA LEU A 71 -12.44 -3.83 -4.92
C LEU A 71 -11.11 -3.23 -5.40
N TYR A 72 -10.25 -4.02 -6.05
CA TYR A 72 -8.92 -3.65 -6.57
C TYR A 72 -7.81 -3.47 -5.54
N ALA A 73 -8.06 -3.68 -4.25
CA ALA A 73 -6.97 -3.79 -3.28
C ALA A 73 -6.15 -5.04 -3.62
N TYR A 74 -4.82 -4.94 -3.50
CA TYR A 74 -3.95 -6.08 -3.73
C TYR A 74 -3.97 -7.00 -2.51
N VAL A 75 -4.21 -8.30 -2.74
CA VAL A 75 -4.43 -9.30 -1.70
C VAL A 75 -3.61 -10.56 -2.05
N GLY A 76 -2.80 -11.07 -1.11
CA GLY A 76 -1.96 -12.26 -1.31
C GLY A 76 -0.70 -12.08 -2.18
N GLY A 77 -0.14 -13.19 -2.69
CA GLY A 77 0.85 -13.26 -3.77
C GLY A 77 2.36 -13.23 -3.40
N ASN A 78 3.16 -14.05 -4.10
CA ASN A 78 4.63 -13.92 -4.29
C ASN A 78 4.99 -13.26 -5.64
N GLU A 79 3.97 -12.82 -6.37
CA GLU A 79 4.03 -12.61 -7.81
C GLU A 79 4.65 -11.25 -8.16
N PHE A 80 5.70 -11.26 -8.97
CA PHE A 80 6.43 -10.06 -9.40
C PHE A 80 5.55 -8.98 -10.06
N ALA A 81 4.39 -9.36 -10.60
CA ALA A 81 3.46 -8.48 -11.30
C ALA A 81 2.79 -7.43 -10.39
N GLY A 82 2.86 -7.61 -9.07
CA GLY A 82 2.30 -6.71 -8.08
C GLY A 82 3.32 -5.81 -7.40
N TYR A 83 4.59 -5.75 -7.80
CA TYR A 83 5.55 -4.85 -7.14
C TYR A 83 5.49 -3.43 -7.69
N PRO A 84 5.55 -2.40 -6.83
CA PRO A 84 5.59 -1.03 -7.28
C PRO A 84 6.91 -0.77 -8.02
N THR A 85 6.85 0.00 -9.10
CA THR A 85 8.05 0.48 -9.79
C THR A 85 8.91 1.33 -8.86
N VAL A 86 10.21 1.44 -9.15
CA VAL A 86 11.15 2.33 -8.46
C VAL A 86 10.62 3.76 -8.34
N ARG A 87 9.97 4.25 -9.41
CA ARG A 87 9.39 5.59 -9.43
C ARG A 87 8.21 5.70 -8.46
N GLN A 88 7.36 4.69 -8.40
CA GLN A 88 6.26 4.64 -7.43
C GLN A 88 6.78 4.56 -6.00
N LEU A 89 7.80 3.74 -5.74
CA LEU A 89 8.47 3.67 -4.44
C LEU A 89 9.09 5.01 -4.02
N ARG A 90 9.76 5.68 -4.95
CA ARG A 90 10.35 7.01 -4.71
C ARG A 90 9.29 8.03 -4.31
N LEU A 91 8.16 8.03 -5.02
CA LEU A 91 7.03 8.90 -4.73
C LEU A 91 6.40 8.57 -3.37
N LEU A 92 6.20 7.29 -3.06
CA LEU A 92 5.64 6.87 -1.77
C LEU A 92 6.52 7.37 -0.61
N CYS A 93 7.83 7.16 -0.69
CA CYS A 93 8.77 7.66 0.30
C CYS A 93 8.75 9.19 0.42
N GLN A 94 8.74 9.92 -0.70
CA GLN A 94 8.60 11.39 -0.67
C GLN A 94 7.35 11.86 0.07
N HIS A 95 6.26 11.09 -0.04
CA HIS A 95 4.97 11.36 0.60
C HIS A 95 4.81 10.67 1.96
N ARG A 96 5.91 10.18 2.55
CA ARG A 96 5.92 9.55 3.89
C ARG A 96 5.07 8.28 3.96
N VAL A 97 5.03 7.53 2.88
CA VAL A 97 4.29 6.27 2.74
C VAL A 97 5.26 5.10 2.62
N VAL A 98 5.02 4.06 3.40
CA VAL A 98 5.66 2.75 3.27
C VAL A 98 4.60 1.71 2.91
N LEU A 99 5.04 0.63 2.26
CA LEU A 99 4.20 -0.51 1.96
C LEU A 99 4.45 -1.63 2.97
N ALA A 100 3.39 -2.35 3.30
CA ALA A 100 3.46 -3.43 4.26
C ALA A 100 2.39 -4.49 3.97
N GLN A 101 2.45 -5.57 4.72
CA GLN A 101 1.39 -6.57 4.80
C GLN A 101 0.89 -6.68 6.24
N ASP A 102 -0.40 -6.86 6.44
CA ASP A 102 -0.94 -7.20 7.76
C ASP A 102 -0.79 -8.72 8.06
N ARG A 103 -1.13 -9.14 9.28
CA ARG A 103 -1.09 -10.56 9.70
C ARG A 103 -2.00 -11.48 8.90
N ARG A 104 -3.01 -10.93 8.22
CA ARG A 104 -3.92 -11.71 7.38
C ARG A 104 -3.38 -11.89 5.97
N GLY A 105 -2.28 -11.23 5.62
CA GLY A 105 -1.71 -11.24 4.28
C GLY A 105 -2.27 -10.13 3.36
N ALA A 106 -3.06 -9.19 3.89
CA ALA A 106 -3.59 -8.08 3.10
C ALA A 106 -2.50 -7.03 2.89
N HIS A 107 -2.32 -6.56 1.67
CA HIS A 107 -1.33 -5.53 1.39
C HIS A 107 -1.89 -4.16 1.76
N VAL A 108 -1.08 -3.38 2.47
CA VAL A 108 -1.46 -2.06 2.97
C VAL A 108 -0.42 -1.02 2.61
N ALA A 109 -0.87 0.22 2.55
CA ALA A 109 -0.04 1.41 2.54
C ALA A 109 -0.16 2.09 3.90
N ILE A 110 0.97 2.44 4.50
CA ILE A 110 1.06 3.09 5.80
C ILE A 110 1.66 4.47 5.61
N LYS A 111 0.92 5.51 5.97
CA LYS A 111 1.35 6.91 5.86
C LYS A 111 1.61 7.54 7.21
N LEU A 112 2.76 8.17 7.37
CA LEU A 112 3.10 8.97 8.55
C LEU A 112 2.48 10.38 8.48
N MET A 113 1.89 10.83 9.59
CA MET A 113 1.24 12.13 9.73
C MET A 113 1.58 12.78 11.08
N LYS A 114 1.52 14.12 11.14
CA LYS A 114 1.68 14.88 12.39
C LYS A 114 0.33 15.03 13.09
N LYS A 115 0.26 14.76 14.40
CA LYS A 115 -0.98 15.03 15.16
C LYS A 115 -1.31 16.51 15.13
N GLY A 116 -2.61 16.80 15.04
CA GLY A 116 -3.13 18.17 14.95
C GLY A 116 -2.99 18.84 13.57
N SER A 117 -2.33 18.21 12.59
CA SER A 117 -2.33 18.68 11.20
C SER A 117 -3.69 18.47 10.53
N ASP A 118 -3.95 19.19 9.44
CA ASP A 118 -5.16 18.99 8.64
C ASP A 118 -5.22 17.58 8.04
N GLU A 119 -4.09 17.03 7.62
CA GLU A 119 -4.00 15.65 7.14
C GLU A 119 -4.45 14.65 8.22
N TYR A 120 -4.01 14.83 9.47
CA TYR A 120 -4.46 13.99 10.58
C TYR A 120 -5.97 14.13 10.85
N ARG A 121 -6.50 15.36 10.84
CA ARG A 121 -7.94 15.61 11.03
C ARG A 121 -8.78 14.97 9.92
N ILE A 122 -8.33 15.05 8.67
CA ILE A 122 -8.98 14.41 7.53
C ILE A 122 -8.94 12.88 7.70
N ALA A 123 -7.79 12.31 8.07
CA ALA A 123 -7.67 10.88 8.31
C ALA A 123 -8.64 10.40 9.40
N GLN A 124 -8.75 11.12 10.51
CA GLN A 124 -9.71 10.83 11.58
C GLN A 124 -11.15 10.87 11.06
N PHE A 125 -11.51 11.93 10.34
CA PHE A 125 -12.84 12.05 9.74
C PHE A 125 -13.16 10.88 8.79
N LEU A 126 -12.22 10.51 7.93
CA LEU A 126 -12.39 9.37 7.01
C LEU A 126 -12.50 8.04 7.75
N PHE A 127 -11.73 7.84 8.82
CA PHE A 127 -11.81 6.64 9.66
C PHE A 127 -13.16 6.51 10.37
N GLU A 128 -13.69 7.61 10.90
CA GLU A 128 -15.01 7.67 11.52
C GLU A 128 -16.15 7.44 10.50
N LYS A 129 -15.93 7.83 9.25
CA LYS A 129 -16.90 7.70 8.15
C LYS A 129 -16.60 6.53 7.21
N ARG A 130 -15.77 5.56 7.63
CA ARG A 130 -15.27 4.48 6.75
C ARG A 130 -16.36 3.74 5.98
N ASP A 131 -17.53 3.52 6.59
CA ASP A 131 -18.65 2.81 5.97
C ASP A 131 -19.22 3.56 4.75
N ILE A 132 -19.12 4.89 4.73
CA ILE A 132 -19.57 5.75 3.64
C ILE A 132 -18.46 5.95 2.61
N THR A 133 -17.19 5.97 3.03
CA THR A 133 -16.06 6.21 2.11
C THR A 133 -15.95 5.16 1.00
N SER A 134 -16.27 3.91 1.32
CA SER A 134 -16.25 2.77 0.39
C SER A 134 -17.20 2.95 -0.80
N SER A 135 -18.29 3.72 -0.64
CA SER A 135 -19.26 3.96 -1.71
C SER A 135 -18.96 5.19 -2.59
N HIS A 136 -17.90 5.95 -2.27
CA HIS A 136 -17.60 7.24 -2.92
C HIS A 136 -16.22 7.26 -3.61
N CYS A 137 -15.66 6.10 -3.94
CA CYS A 137 -14.32 5.97 -4.54
C CYS A 137 -13.21 6.64 -3.70
N ILE A 138 -13.41 6.76 -2.40
CA ILE A 138 -12.42 7.26 -1.44
C ILE A 138 -11.66 6.05 -0.89
N ILE A 139 -10.33 6.14 -0.85
CA ILE A 139 -9.50 5.11 -0.22
C ILE A 139 -9.86 5.05 1.26
N PRO A 140 -10.33 3.91 1.78
CA PRO A 140 -10.77 3.81 3.16
C PRO A 140 -9.57 3.80 4.10
N VAL A 141 -9.73 4.47 5.26
CA VAL A 141 -8.78 4.37 6.37
C VAL A 141 -9.14 3.13 7.18
N LEU A 142 -8.25 2.15 7.22
CA LEU A 142 -8.44 0.89 7.94
C LEU A 142 -8.15 1.06 9.42
N GLU A 143 -7.11 1.84 9.73
CA GLU A 143 -6.64 2.04 11.08
C GLU A 143 -5.83 3.33 11.20
N ILE A 144 -5.84 3.94 12.38
CA ILE A 144 -4.91 5.00 12.77
C ILE A 144 -4.14 4.52 14.02
N LYS A 145 -2.82 4.43 13.91
CA LYS A 145 -1.92 4.06 15.02
C LYS A 145 -1.20 5.28 15.56
N ASP A 146 -1.41 5.60 16.82
CA ASP A 146 -0.71 6.70 17.48
C ASP A 146 0.75 6.36 17.79
N CYS A 147 1.64 7.34 17.62
CA CYS A 147 3.06 7.26 17.94
C CYS A 147 3.57 8.63 18.39
N GLU A 148 3.63 8.88 19.70
CA GLU A 148 4.02 10.20 20.26
C GLU A 148 3.21 11.36 19.64
N ASP A 149 3.89 12.37 19.09
CA ASP A 149 3.33 13.53 18.38
C ASP A 149 2.88 13.23 16.93
N HIS A 150 2.97 11.96 16.55
CA HIS A 150 2.70 11.46 15.21
C HIS A 150 1.61 10.39 15.23
N ALA A 151 1.11 10.08 14.05
CA ALA A 151 0.22 8.95 13.83
C ALA A 151 0.49 8.32 12.46
N PHE A 152 0.19 7.03 12.35
CA PHE A 152 0.25 6.28 11.12
C PHE A 152 -1.17 5.95 10.64
N MET A 153 -1.50 6.37 9.43
CA MET A 153 -2.73 5.98 8.75
C MET A 153 -2.47 4.74 7.91
N VAL A 154 -3.25 3.69 8.14
CA VAL A 154 -3.19 2.43 7.38
C VAL A 154 -4.35 2.40 6.39
N MET A 155 -4.04 2.09 5.14
CA MET A 155 -5.00 2.05 4.02
C MET A 155 -4.76 0.79 3.19
N PRO A 156 -5.76 0.26 2.45
CA PRO A 156 -5.50 -0.81 1.50
C PRO A 156 -4.51 -0.34 0.44
N ARG A 157 -3.64 -1.24 0.01
CA ARG A 157 -2.73 -0.99 -1.10
C ARG A 157 -3.47 -1.23 -2.42
N TYR A 158 -3.68 -0.17 -3.18
CA TYR A 158 -4.18 -0.25 -4.54
C TYR A 158 -3.02 -0.21 -5.54
N ILE A 159 -3.04 -1.09 -6.53
CA ILE A 159 -2.11 -1.05 -7.66
C ILE A 159 -2.94 -0.76 -8.91
N TYR A 160 -2.53 0.24 -9.68
CA TYR A 160 -2.96 0.35 -11.07
C TYR A 160 -2.30 -0.78 -11.86
N SER A 161 -3.00 -1.89 -12.05
CA SER A 161 -2.65 -2.78 -13.15
C SER A 161 -3.12 -2.10 -14.43
N HIS A 162 -2.20 -1.65 -15.28
CA HIS A 162 -2.52 -1.42 -16.68
C HIS A 162 -2.80 -2.82 -17.25
N GLN A 163 -4.04 -3.30 -17.13
CA GLN A 163 -4.46 -4.45 -17.90
C GLN A 163 -4.46 -3.98 -19.34
N SER A 164 -3.42 -4.32 -20.11
CA SER A 164 -3.55 -4.33 -21.55
C SER A 164 -4.68 -5.30 -21.85
N VAL A 165 -5.85 -4.75 -22.16
CA VAL A 165 -6.97 -5.52 -22.67
C VAL A 165 -6.48 -6.13 -23.98
N ASN A 166 -6.07 -7.40 -23.95
CA ASN A 166 -5.90 -8.19 -25.16
C ASN A 166 -7.31 -8.53 -25.65
N GLU A 167 -7.98 -7.54 -26.24
CA GLU A 167 -9.11 -7.79 -27.12
C GLU A 167 -8.55 -8.54 -28.33
N THR A 168 -8.66 -9.87 -28.27
CA THR A 168 -8.53 -10.68 -29.47
C THR A 168 -9.95 -10.73 -30.06
N PRO A 169 -10.25 -10.04 -31.17
CA PRO A 169 -11.55 -10.20 -31.80
C PRO A 169 -11.65 -11.63 -32.32
N SER A 170 -12.55 -12.41 -31.72
CA SER A 170 -12.94 -13.71 -32.25
C SER A 170 -13.69 -13.48 -33.56
N VAL A 171 -12.99 -13.64 -34.69
CA VAL A 171 -13.64 -13.74 -36.00
C VAL A 171 -14.30 -15.11 -36.09
N ASN A 172 -15.59 -15.16 -35.76
CA ASN A 172 -16.48 -16.25 -36.17
C ASN A 172 -17.37 -15.72 -37.30
N GLU A 173 -16.88 -15.79 -38.54
CA GLU A 173 -17.75 -15.73 -39.72
C GLU A 173 -17.87 -17.14 -40.31
N THR A 174 -18.83 -17.92 -39.81
CA THR A 174 -19.44 -19.01 -40.55
C THR A 174 -20.56 -18.44 -41.42
N ASN A 175 -20.22 -17.93 -42.59
CA ASN A 175 -21.20 -17.64 -43.64
C ASN A 175 -21.31 -18.85 -44.57
N GLY A 176 -22.22 -19.76 -44.21
CA GLY A 176 -22.84 -20.66 -45.16
C GLY A 176 -23.90 -19.88 -45.94
N PHE A 177 -23.74 -19.79 -47.26
CA PHE A 177 -24.83 -19.47 -48.17
C PHE A 177 -24.78 -20.40 -49.38
N THR A 178 -25.78 -21.27 -49.42
CA THR A 178 -26.14 -22.16 -50.52
C THR A 178 -26.75 -21.36 -51.67
N THR A 179 -26.47 -21.81 -52.89
CA THR A 179 -27.03 -21.37 -54.18
C THR A 179 -28.57 -21.48 -54.25
N PRO A 180 -29.16 -20.77 -55.22
CA PRO A 180 -29.75 -21.48 -56.37
C PRO A 180 -28.96 -21.30 -57.67
#